data_AF-A0A7Z7LGC3-F1
#
_entry.id   AF-A0A7Z7LGC3-F1
#
_cell.length_a   1.000
_cell.length_b   1.000
_cell.length_c   1.000
_cell.angle_alpha   90.00
_cell.angle_beta   90.00
_cell.angle_gamma   90.00
#
_symmetry.space_group_name_H-M   'P 1'
#
loop_
_entity.id
_entity.type
_entity.pdbx_description
1 polymer ?
#
loop_
_entity_poly.entity_id
_entity_poly.type
_entity_poly.pdbx_seq_one_letter_code
_entity_poly.pdbx_strand_id
1 'polypeptide(L)'
;MDVIVAADSGAEKLRELERPPEILVGDMDSISPATLEWCRKSGTQILIFPPEKDDTDTTLAIKILYERGALEVDIFGASGRREDHFLATLFSIYGADANMKLLITEENFQAGLIRSDSRTIMEAIEGETWSFLPFGSGLPVVTLEGFKYPLEGQTLDYTRPLGVSNVATGSLVKVMCRGGALLYFRWLKEF
;
A
#
# COMPACT_ATOMS: atom_id res chain seq x y z
N MET A 1 14.56 -12.93 -7.88
CA MET A 1 13.37 -13.70 -7.42
C MET A 1 12.73 -12.86 -6.35
N ASP A 2 11.42 -12.68 -6.43
CA ASP A 2 10.67 -11.88 -5.47
C ASP A 2 10.52 -12.67 -4.17
N VAL A 3 10.55 -11.98 -3.03
CA VAL A 3 10.33 -12.56 -1.70
C VAL A 3 8.88 -12.35 -1.32
N ILE A 4 8.19 -13.41 -0.94
CA ILE A 4 6.80 -13.44 -0.52
C ILE A 4 6.75 -13.59 1.00
N VAL A 5 6.11 -12.62 1.64
CA VAL A 5 5.82 -12.64 3.06
C VAL A 5 4.30 -12.65 3.24
N ALA A 6 3.80 -13.64 3.97
CA ALA A 6 2.41 -13.70 4.37
C ALA A 6 2.25 -13.15 5.79
N ALA A 7 1.29 -12.25 5.99
CA ALA A 7 0.82 -11.82 7.30
C ALA A 7 -0.43 -12.63 7.67
N ASP A 8 -0.33 -13.46 8.72
CA ASP A 8 -1.37 -14.38 9.21
C ASP A 8 -2.23 -15.03 8.10
N SER A 9 -3.54 -14.74 8.10
CA SER A 9 -4.53 -15.30 7.17
C SER A 9 -4.28 -14.92 5.70
N GLY A 10 -3.36 -13.99 5.41
CA GLY A 10 -2.84 -13.77 4.06
C GLY A 10 -2.25 -15.06 3.44
N ALA A 11 -1.76 -15.98 4.26
CA ALA A 11 -1.29 -17.30 3.80
C ALA A 11 -2.41 -18.19 3.24
N GLU A 12 -3.68 -17.96 3.60
CA GLU A 12 -4.81 -18.72 3.06
C GLU A 12 -4.89 -18.58 1.55
N LYS A 13 -4.76 -17.34 1.05
CA LYS A 13 -4.80 -17.09 -0.38
C LYS A 13 -3.62 -17.73 -1.11
N LEU A 14 -2.44 -17.70 -0.50
CA LEU A 14 -1.24 -18.33 -1.05
C LEU A 14 -1.38 -19.85 -1.14
N ARG A 15 -2.06 -20.47 -0.19
CA ARG A 15 -2.38 -21.90 -0.23
C ARG A 15 -3.35 -22.24 -1.36
N GLU A 16 -4.38 -21.44 -1.58
CA GLU A 16 -5.29 -21.61 -2.73
C GLU A 16 -4.56 -21.53 -4.07
N LEU A 17 -3.51 -20.71 -4.14
CA LEU A 17 -2.65 -20.54 -5.31
C LEU A 17 -1.50 -21.55 -5.38
N GLU A 18 -1.42 -22.48 -4.43
CA GLU A 18 -0.33 -23.46 -4.28
C GLU A 18 1.08 -22.82 -4.30
N ARG A 19 1.20 -21.58 -3.80
CA ARG A 19 2.44 -20.79 -3.82
C ARG A 19 2.87 -20.47 -2.38
N PRO A 20 3.69 -21.30 -1.73
CA PRO A 20 4.08 -21.08 -0.33
C PRO A 20 4.88 -19.78 -0.17
N PRO A 21 4.64 -19.00 0.90
CA PRO A 21 5.47 -17.86 1.20
C PRO A 21 6.84 -18.32 1.73
N GLU A 22 7.88 -17.52 1.52
CA GLU A 22 9.17 -17.73 2.17
C GLU A 22 9.08 -17.43 3.68
N ILE A 23 8.22 -16.48 4.07
CA ILE A 23 8.01 -16.11 5.46
C ILE A 23 6.51 -16.03 5.77
N LEU A 24 6.11 -16.61 6.90
CA LEU A 24 4.82 -16.35 7.52
C LEU A 24 5.08 -15.60 8.83
N VAL A 25 4.47 -14.42 8.98
CA VAL A 25 4.58 -13.58 10.18
C VAL A 25 3.20 -13.33 10.78
N GLY A 26 3.13 -13.37 12.12
CA GLY A 26 1.96 -12.95 12.87
C GLY A 26 1.80 -13.72 14.18
N ASP A 27 0.62 -13.67 14.80
CA ASP A 27 0.33 -14.42 16.02
C ASP A 27 -0.40 -15.76 15.76
N MET A 28 -0.74 -16.02 14.50
CA MET A 28 -1.42 -17.21 14.01
C MET A 28 -2.85 -17.38 14.53
N ASP A 29 -3.52 -16.32 14.99
CA ASP A 29 -4.87 -16.39 15.54
C ASP A 29 -5.97 -16.53 14.46
N SER A 30 -5.70 -16.00 13.27
CA SER A 30 -6.64 -15.90 12.15
C SER A 30 -6.34 -16.87 11.02
N ILE A 31 -5.21 -17.57 11.07
CA ILE A 31 -4.83 -18.60 10.10
C ILE A 31 -5.42 -19.97 10.48
N SER A 32 -5.89 -20.73 9.49
CA SER A 32 -6.38 -22.09 9.75
C SER A 32 -5.24 -23.06 10.08
N PRO A 33 -5.48 -24.07 10.93
CA PRO A 33 -4.47 -25.09 11.24
C PRO A 33 -3.95 -25.83 10.01
N ALA A 34 -4.81 -26.02 9.00
CA ALA A 34 -4.44 -26.69 7.76
C ALA A 34 -3.48 -25.85 6.91
N THR A 35 -3.64 -24.52 6.91
CA THR A 35 -2.75 -23.61 6.17
C THR A 35 -1.43 -23.43 6.91
N LEU A 36 -1.45 -23.32 8.24
CA LEU A 36 -0.22 -23.30 9.04
C LEU A 36 0.62 -24.58 8.82
N GLU A 37 -0.01 -25.74 8.81
CA GLU A 37 0.67 -27.02 8.57
C GLU A 37 1.20 -27.13 7.13
N TRP A 38 0.46 -26.59 6.15
CA TRP A 38 0.93 -26.52 4.76
C TRP A 38 2.17 -25.62 4.62
N CYS A 39 2.21 -24.46 5.28
CA CYS A 39 3.40 -23.59 5.32
C CYS A 39 4.60 -24.33 5.93
N ARG A 40 4.40 -25.03 7.06
CA ARG A 40 5.47 -25.83 7.70
C ARG A 40 6.06 -26.88 6.75
N LYS A 41 5.19 -27.65 6.08
CA LYS A 41 5.62 -28.70 5.14
C LYS A 41 6.33 -28.13 3.90
N SER A 42 5.99 -26.90 3.53
CA SER A 42 6.58 -26.20 2.38
C SER A 42 7.92 -25.53 2.70
N GLY A 43 8.42 -25.60 3.94
CA GLY A 43 9.68 -24.99 4.35
C GLY A 43 9.60 -23.49 4.60
N THR A 44 8.40 -22.92 4.74
CA THR A 44 8.19 -21.51 5.11
C THR A 44 8.84 -21.21 6.46
N GLN A 45 9.57 -20.10 6.55
CA GLN A 45 10.05 -19.58 7.82
C GLN A 45 8.89 -18.95 8.59
N ILE A 46 8.53 -19.51 9.74
CA ILE A 46 7.41 -19.03 10.55
C ILE A 46 7.95 -18.19 11.70
N LEU A 47 7.55 -16.91 11.74
CA LEU A 47 7.92 -15.94 12.76
C LEU A 47 6.68 -15.60 13.58
N ILE A 48 6.59 -16.17 14.78
CA ILE A 48 5.45 -15.98 15.68
C ILE A 48 5.75 -14.82 16.62
N PHE A 49 4.81 -13.88 16.70
CA PHE A 49 4.85 -12.74 17.62
C PHE A 49 3.65 -12.79 18.56
N PRO A 50 3.75 -12.27 19.79
CA PRO A 50 2.61 -12.20 20.70
C PRO A 50 1.53 -11.25 20.16
N PRO A 51 0.23 -11.49 20.48
CA PRO A 51 -0.85 -10.58 20.10
C PRO A 51 -0.71 -9.17 20.70
N GLU A 52 -0.17 -9.07 21.92
CA GLU A 52 0.09 -7.82 22.64
C GLU A 52 1.39 -7.15 22.19
N LYS A 53 1.51 -6.89 20.89
CA LYS A 53 2.64 -6.18 20.28
C LYS A 53 2.22 -4.81 19.79
N ASP A 54 3.19 -3.90 19.69
CA ASP A 54 2.93 -2.52 19.24
C ASP A 54 2.72 -2.41 17.71
N ASP A 55 3.10 -3.43 16.94
CA ASP A 55 3.03 -3.44 15.47
C ASP A 55 1.98 -4.43 14.95
N THR A 56 1.20 -4.04 13.94
CA THR A 56 0.37 -4.99 13.17
C THR A 56 1.24 -5.98 12.39
N ASP A 57 0.67 -7.11 11.98
CA ASP A 57 1.36 -8.13 11.17
C ASP A 57 1.88 -7.57 9.84
N THR A 58 1.11 -6.68 9.22
CA THR A 58 1.54 -5.96 8.02
C THR A 58 2.75 -5.06 8.29
N THR A 59 2.76 -4.33 9.41
CA THR A 59 3.92 -3.52 9.80
C THR A 59 5.16 -4.38 10.02
N LEU A 60 5.01 -5.53 10.69
CA LEU A 60 6.11 -6.48 10.86
C LEU A 60 6.62 -7.02 9.52
N ALA A 61 5.71 -7.41 8.61
CA ALA A 61 6.07 -7.89 7.28
C ALA A 61 6.89 -6.85 6.50
N ILE A 62 6.48 -5.58 6.53
CA ILE A 62 7.21 -4.46 5.88
C ILE A 62 8.61 -4.31 6.50
N LYS A 63 8.73 -4.36 7.83
CA LYS A 63 10.04 -4.27 8.52
C LYS A 63 10.97 -5.42 8.13
N ILE A 64 10.46 -6.66 8.11
CA ILE A 64 11.22 -7.85 7.71
C ILE A 64 11.70 -7.73 6.26
N LEU A 65 10.84 -7.26 5.35
CA LEU A 65 11.20 -7.04 3.95
C LEU A 65 12.31 -5.99 3.81
N TYR A 66 12.21 -4.88 4.54
CA TYR A 66 13.23 -3.84 4.57
C TYR A 66 14.58 -4.36 5.08
N GLU A 67 14.59 -5.11 6.18
CA GLU A 67 15.80 -5.72 6.74
C GLU A 67 16.47 -6.71 5.78
N ARG A 68 15.70 -7.28 4.85
CA ARG A 68 16.20 -8.14 3.76
C ARG A 68 16.62 -7.36 2.51
N GLY A 69 16.55 -6.04 2.53
CA GLY A 69 16.95 -5.16 1.43
C GLY A 69 15.89 -4.97 0.34
N ALA A 70 14.62 -5.32 0.61
CA ALA A 70 13.54 -5.02 -0.33
C ALA A 70 13.25 -3.52 -0.33
N LEU A 71 13.30 -2.90 -1.51
CA LEU A 71 12.99 -1.48 -1.71
C LEU A 71 11.68 -1.27 -2.47
N GLU A 72 11.16 -2.30 -3.15
CA GLU A 72 9.86 -2.28 -3.82
C GLU A 72 9.01 -3.41 -3.25
N VAL A 73 7.81 -3.09 -2.76
CA VAL A 73 6.91 -4.06 -2.14
C VAL A 73 5.48 -3.81 -2.62
N ASP A 74 4.91 -4.85 -3.21
CA ASP A 74 3.47 -4.93 -3.46
C ASP A 74 2.76 -5.58 -2.27
N ILE A 75 1.71 -4.91 -1.78
CA ILE A 75 0.89 -5.34 -0.65
C ILE A 75 -0.49 -5.70 -1.20
N PHE A 76 -0.93 -6.92 -0.94
CA PHE A 76 -2.21 -7.46 -1.39
C PHE A 76 -3.12 -7.77 -0.21
N GLY A 77 -4.43 -7.69 -0.41
CA GLY A 77 -5.41 -8.03 0.62
C GLY A 77 -5.40 -7.06 1.81
N ALA A 78 -5.01 -5.80 1.57
CA ALA A 78 -5.02 -4.75 2.57
C ALA A 78 -6.44 -4.19 2.80
N SER A 79 -7.34 -4.34 1.82
CA SER A 79 -8.70 -3.77 1.85
C SER A 79 -9.81 -4.84 1.77
N GLY A 80 -11.06 -4.43 2.03
CA GLY A 80 -12.26 -5.18 1.65
C GLY A 80 -13.20 -5.67 2.77
N ARG A 81 -12.76 -5.70 4.04
CA ARG A 81 -13.63 -6.11 5.17
C ARG A 81 -13.41 -5.37 6.48
N ARG A 82 -12.18 -4.94 6.74
CA ARG A 82 -11.75 -4.25 7.96
C ARG A 82 -11.10 -2.94 7.56
N GLU A 83 -11.91 -1.90 7.39
CA GLU A 83 -11.47 -0.58 6.95
C GLU A 83 -10.49 0.06 7.94
N ASP A 84 -10.60 -0.29 9.21
CA ASP A 84 -9.64 0.05 10.26
C ASP A 84 -8.27 -0.59 10.01
N HIS A 85 -8.20 -1.86 9.58
CA HIS A 85 -6.95 -2.52 9.18
C HIS A 85 -6.39 -1.93 7.88
N PHE A 86 -7.26 -1.58 6.93
CA PHE A 86 -6.83 -0.89 5.71
C PHE A 86 -6.16 0.45 6.04
N LEU A 87 -6.81 1.25 6.90
CA LEU A 87 -6.25 2.52 7.36
C LEU A 87 -4.94 2.33 8.15
N ALA A 88 -4.87 1.30 8.99
CA ALA A 88 -3.64 0.95 9.70
C ALA A 88 -2.50 0.60 8.72
N THR A 89 -2.80 -0.13 7.64
CA THR A 89 -1.81 -0.45 6.59
C THR A 89 -1.31 0.82 5.89
N LEU A 90 -2.18 1.80 5.63
CA LEU A 90 -1.76 3.10 5.10
C LEU A 90 -0.81 3.84 6.07
N PHE A 91 -1.06 3.75 7.38
CA PHE A 91 -0.14 4.30 8.38
C PHE A 91 1.19 3.55 8.41
N SER A 92 1.19 2.22 8.28
CA SER A 92 2.40 1.41 8.14
C SER A 92 3.23 1.83 6.93
N ILE A 93 2.58 2.09 5.79
CA ILE A 93 3.23 2.60 4.57
C ILE A 93 3.87 3.97 4.81
N TYR A 94 3.15 4.87 5.48
CA TYR A 94 3.68 6.20 5.80
C TYR A 94 4.88 6.14 6.74
N GLY A 95 4.82 5.26 7.75
CA GLY A 95 5.88 5.05 8.75
C GLY A 95 7.07 4.22 8.26
N ALA A 96 6.97 3.58 7.09
CA ALA A 96 8.08 2.83 6.50
C ALA A 96 9.24 3.74 6.07
N ASP A 97 10.40 3.13 5.82
CA ASP A 97 11.59 3.85 5.35
C ASP A 97 11.29 4.62 4.05
N ALA A 98 11.82 5.84 3.94
CA ALA A 98 11.54 6.72 2.81
C ALA A 98 12.05 6.19 1.47
N ASN A 99 13.01 5.28 1.48
CA ASN A 99 13.55 4.64 0.27
C ASN A 99 12.72 3.43 -0.19
N MET A 100 11.74 2.99 0.60
CA MET A 100 10.82 1.95 0.18
C MET A 100 9.66 2.51 -0.64
N LYS A 101 9.43 1.90 -1.81
CA LYS A 101 8.25 2.07 -2.62
C LYS A 101 7.26 0.96 -2.28
N LEU A 102 6.24 1.33 -1.50
CA LEU A 102 5.17 0.43 -1.09
C LEU A 102 3.90 0.73 -1.90
N LEU A 103 3.32 -0.30 -2.51
CA LEU A 103 2.13 -0.18 -3.33
C LEU A 103 1.08 -1.19 -2.85
N ILE A 104 -0.08 -0.71 -2.43
CA ILE A 104 -1.25 -1.58 -2.27
C ILE A 104 -1.80 -1.87 -3.65
N THR A 105 -1.95 -3.14 -3.99
CA THR A 105 -2.57 -3.60 -5.23
C THR A 105 -3.78 -4.47 -4.89
N GLU A 106 -4.96 -3.96 -5.22
CA GLU A 106 -6.23 -4.68 -5.11
C GLU A 106 -6.83 -4.89 -6.51
N GLU A 107 -7.90 -5.68 -6.60
CA GLU A 107 -8.56 -5.97 -7.87
C GLU A 107 -9.04 -4.70 -8.60
N ASN A 108 -9.52 -3.71 -7.84
CA ASN A 108 -10.20 -2.53 -8.39
C ASN A 108 -9.36 -1.25 -8.29
N PHE A 109 -8.33 -1.22 -7.46
CA PHE A 109 -7.52 -0.03 -7.27
C PHE A 109 -6.09 -0.34 -6.84
N GLN A 110 -5.22 0.64 -7.05
CA GLN A 110 -3.91 0.71 -6.43
C GLN A 110 -3.83 1.93 -5.52
N ALA A 111 -3.12 1.81 -4.41
CA ALA A 111 -2.87 2.94 -3.50
C ALA A 111 -1.41 3.01 -3.08
N GLY A 112 -0.85 4.21 -3.07
CA GLY A 112 0.55 4.44 -2.73
C GLY A 112 0.79 5.84 -2.19
N LEU A 113 2.02 6.09 -1.75
CA LEU A 113 2.40 7.34 -1.12
C LEU A 113 3.42 8.10 -1.96
N ILE A 114 3.18 9.40 -2.16
CA ILE A 114 4.11 10.36 -2.76
C ILE A 114 4.63 11.27 -1.64
N ARG A 115 5.92 11.17 -1.32
CA ARG A 115 6.54 11.92 -0.21
C ARG A 115 6.89 13.35 -0.63
N SER A 116 7.20 14.20 0.35
CA SER A 116 7.64 15.59 0.13
C SER A 116 8.81 15.67 -0.85
N ASP A 117 8.86 16.79 -1.58
CA ASP A 117 9.92 17.19 -2.49
C ASP A 117 10.16 16.18 -3.62
N SER A 118 9.10 15.48 -3.99
CA SER A 118 9.11 14.50 -5.07
C SER A 118 8.39 15.03 -6.31
N ARG A 119 8.86 14.55 -7.46
CA ARG A 119 8.24 14.72 -8.77
C ARG A 119 8.11 13.35 -9.41
N THR A 120 6.89 12.86 -9.48
CA THR A 120 6.59 11.53 -10.00
C THR A 120 5.89 11.66 -11.34
N ILE A 121 6.34 10.86 -12.30
CA ILE A 121 5.64 10.63 -13.57
C ILE A 121 5.12 9.20 -13.52
N MET A 122 3.82 9.03 -13.76
CA MET A 122 3.17 7.72 -13.71
C MET A 122 2.46 7.46 -15.04
N GLU A 123 2.50 6.21 -15.48
CA GLU A 123 1.65 5.73 -16.55
C GLU A 123 0.20 5.78 -16.12
N ALA A 124 -0.65 6.17 -17.06
CA ALA A 124 -2.07 6.31 -16.86
C ALA A 124 -2.85 5.74 -18.05
N ILE A 125 -4.11 5.42 -17.82
CA ILE A 125 -5.09 5.16 -18.88
C ILE A 125 -6.00 6.38 -18.93
N GLU A 126 -6.15 6.96 -20.11
CA GLU A 126 -7.08 8.07 -20.30
C GLU A 126 -8.49 7.68 -19.84
N GLY A 127 -9.11 8.54 -19.03
CA GLY A 127 -10.42 8.29 -18.42
C GLY A 127 -10.37 7.60 -17.06
N GLU A 128 -9.23 7.05 -16.62
CA GLU A 128 -9.15 6.39 -15.31
C GLU A 128 -9.23 7.42 -14.16
N THR A 129 -9.79 6.99 -13.03
CA THR A 129 -10.02 7.87 -11.87
C THR A 129 -8.85 7.84 -10.89
N TRP A 130 -8.43 9.02 -10.43
CA TRP A 130 -7.39 9.22 -9.44
C TRP A 130 -7.87 10.09 -8.29
N SER A 131 -7.54 9.71 -7.06
CA SER A 131 -7.78 10.54 -5.88
C SER A 131 -6.47 10.83 -5.17
N PHE A 132 -6.30 12.07 -4.71
CA PHE A 132 -5.13 12.56 -4.00
C PHE A 132 -5.55 13.19 -2.67
N LEU A 133 -4.99 12.69 -1.56
CA LEU A 133 -5.37 13.08 -0.21
C LEU A 133 -4.12 13.46 0.61
N PRO A 134 -4.18 14.55 1.41
CA PRO A 134 -3.10 14.83 2.36
C PRO A 134 -2.97 13.68 3.35
N PHE A 135 -1.74 13.29 3.69
CA PHE A 135 -1.49 12.18 4.59
C PHE A 135 -0.31 12.44 5.52
N GLY A 136 -0.49 12.14 6.80
CA GLY A 136 0.54 12.30 7.82
C GLY A 136 0.72 13.74 8.31
N SER A 137 1.96 14.11 8.62
CA SER A 137 2.29 15.42 9.19
C SER A 137 2.54 16.46 8.09
N GLY A 138 1.99 17.66 8.30
CA GLY A 138 2.09 18.77 7.35
C GLY A 138 1.04 18.69 6.24
N LEU A 139 0.77 19.84 5.62
CA LEU A 139 -0.15 19.94 4.49
C LEU A 139 0.65 19.98 3.19
N PRO A 140 0.44 19.03 2.25
CA PRO A 140 1.16 19.02 1.00
C PRO A 140 0.69 20.12 0.05
N VAL A 141 1.66 20.72 -0.63
CA VAL A 141 1.48 21.64 -1.74
C VAL A 141 1.64 20.84 -3.04
N VAL A 142 0.55 20.69 -3.77
CA VAL A 142 0.41 19.73 -4.86
C VAL A 142 0.26 20.43 -6.21
N THR A 143 0.95 19.91 -7.22
CA THR A 143 0.72 20.24 -8.63
C THR A 143 0.41 18.96 -9.40
N LEU A 144 -0.68 18.98 -10.16
CA LEU A 144 -1.19 17.85 -10.93
C LEU A 144 -1.25 18.24 -12.43
N GLU A 145 -0.49 17.53 -13.26
CA GLU A 145 -0.52 17.68 -14.73
C GLU A 145 -1.01 16.39 -15.39
N GLY A 146 -1.73 16.51 -16.51
CA GLY A 146 -2.32 15.36 -17.21
C GLY A 146 -3.65 14.89 -16.61
N PHE A 147 -4.32 15.75 -15.84
CA PHE A 147 -5.62 15.46 -15.22
C PHE A 147 -6.69 16.47 -15.65
N LYS A 148 -7.95 16.06 -15.62
CA LYS A 148 -9.13 16.87 -15.94
C LYS A 148 -9.27 18.08 -15.02
N TYR A 149 -8.93 17.91 -13.75
CA TYR A 149 -8.87 18.98 -12.76
C TYR A 149 -7.41 19.20 -12.33
N PRO A 150 -6.60 19.95 -13.11
CA PRO A 150 -5.21 20.19 -12.75
C PRO A 150 -5.13 21.04 -11.48
N LEU A 151 -4.03 20.90 -10.75
CA LEU A 151 -3.68 21.74 -9.61
C LEU A 151 -2.34 22.41 -9.89
N GLU A 152 -2.17 23.66 -9.45
CA GLU A 152 -0.92 24.40 -9.56
C GLU A 152 -0.53 24.95 -8.19
N GLY A 153 0.41 24.28 -7.52
CA GLY A 153 0.90 24.68 -6.20
C GLY A 153 -0.19 24.80 -5.13
N GLN A 154 -1.24 23.98 -5.20
CA GLN A 154 -2.38 24.05 -4.28
C GLN A 154 -2.08 23.30 -2.99
N THR A 155 -2.28 23.95 -1.84
CA THR A 155 -2.27 23.24 -0.55
C THR A 155 -3.52 22.39 -0.42
N LEU A 156 -3.35 21.09 -0.16
CA LEU A 156 -4.44 20.19 0.19
C LEU A 156 -4.54 20.05 1.72
N ASP A 157 -5.74 20.20 2.25
CA ASP A 157 -6.03 20.10 3.68
C ASP A 157 -7.12 19.07 3.99
N TYR A 158 -7.20 18.65 5.26
CA TYR A 158 -8.12 17.62 5.71
C TYR A 158 -9.60 18.05 5.75
N THR A 159 -9.88 19.34 5.65
CA THR A 159 -11.23 19.91 5.69
C THR A 159 -11.86 20.06 4.30
N ARG A 160 -11.04 19.99 3.23
CA ARG A 160 -11.46 20.17 1.84
C ARG A 160 -10.79 19.14 0.92
N PRO A 161 -11.46 18.01 0.62
CA PRO A 161 -10.88 16.92 -0.18
C PRO A 161 -10.88 17.23 -1.68
N LEU A 162 -10.22 18.32 -2.09
CA LEU A 162 -10.19 18.81 -3.48
C LEU A 162 -9.58 17.84 -4.49
N GLY A 163 -8.71 16.93 -4.03
CA GLY A 163 -7.99 16.00 -4.89
C GLY A 163 -8.75 14.71 -5.23
N VAL A 164 -9.99 14.54 -4.76
CA VAL A 164 -10.77 13.30 -4.95
C VAL A 164 -11.44 13.27 -6.33
N SER A 165 -11.44 12.09 -6.96
CA SER A 165 -12.14 11.81 -8.22
C SER A 165 -11.70 12.66 -9.40
N ASN A 166 -10.38 12.87 -9.52
CA ASN A 166 -9.77 13.42 -10.72
C ASN A 166 -9.69 12.36 -11.83
N VAL A 167 -9.48 12.80 -13.06
CA VAL A 167 -9.52 11.91 -14.23
C VAL A 167 -8.29 12.13 -15.07
N ALA A 168 -7.55 11.08 -15.41
CA ALA A 168 -6.40 11.18 -16.30
C ALA A 168 -6.84 11.55 -17.72
N THR A 169 -6.13 12.46 -18.38
CA THR A 169 -6.44 12.97 -19.72
C THR A 169 -5.53 12.40 -20.82
N GLY A 170 -4.73 11.39 -20.50
CA GLY A 170 -3.78 10.79 -21.43
C GLY A 170 -3.02 9.63 -20.79
N SER A 171 -1.96 9.18 -21.45
CA SER A 171 -1.17 8.01 -21.02
C SER A 171 -0.14 8.29 -19.93
N LEU A 172 0.07 9.56 -19.58
CA LEU A 172 1.04 9.98 -18.57
C LEU A 172 0.44 11.09 -17.71
N VAL A 173 0.61 10.93 -16.40
CA VAL A 173 0.26 11.95 -15.41
C VAL A 173 1.49 12.34 -14.62
N LYS A 174 1.55 13.60 -14.18
CA LYS A 174 2.64 14.09 -13.33
C LYS A 174 2.08 14.63 -12.03
N VAL A 175 2.74 14.24 -10.95
CA VAL A 175 2.39 14.65 -9.60
C VAL A 175 3.64 15.22 -8.95
N MET A 176 3.55 16.47 -8.51
CA MET A 176 4.59 17.11 -7.71
C MET A 176 4.03 17.39 -6.32
N CYS A 177 4.80 17.00 -5.30
CA CYS A 177 4.43 17.18 -3.91
C CYS A 177 5.56 17.92 -3.18
N ARG A 178 5.23 19.00 -2.47
CA ARG A 178 6.16 19.74 -1.60
C ARG A 178 5.53 19.89 -0.22
N GLY A 179 6.30 19.60 0.83
CA GLY A 179 5.78 19.54 2.19
C GLY A 179 4.85 18.33 2.40
N GLY A 180 4.91 17.72 3.59
CA GLY A 180 4.05 16.60 3.95
C GLY A 180 4.13 15.39 3.01
N ALA A 181 3.07 14.58 2.98
CA ALA A 181 2.94 13.46 2.05
C ALA A 181 1.55 13.44 1.42
N LEU A 182 1.48 12.84 0.24
CA LEU A 182 0.28 12.74 -0.58
C LEU A 182 -0.04 11.27 -0.82
N LEU A 183 -1.13 10.80 -0.22
CA LEU A 183 -1.68 9.48 -0.53
C LEU A 183 -2.43 9.58 -1.86
N TYR A 184 -2.19 8.63 -2.77
CA TYR A 184 -2.95 8.52 -4.01
C TYR A 184 -3.69 7.20 -4.09
N PHE A 185 -4.83 7.23 -4.76
CA PHE A 185 -5.59 6.07 -5.22
C PHE A 185 -5.75 6.15 -6.73
N ARG A 186 -5.44 5.06 -7.43
CA ARG A 186 -5.67 4.86 -8.86
C ARG A 186 -6.72 3.77 -9.03
N TRP A 187 -7.86 4.09 -9.62
CA TRP A 187 -8.92 3.12 -9.87
C TRP A 187 -8.74 2.45 -11.23
N LEU A 188 -8.62 1.12 -11.23
CA LEU A 188 -8.34 0.29 -12.41
C LEU A 188 -9.61 -0.14 -13.15
N LYS A 189 -10.77 -0.09 -12.47
CA LYS A 189 -12.09 -0.40 -13.02
C LYS A 189 -13.07 0.70 -12.61
N GLU A 190 -14.03 0.98 -13.48
CA GLU A 190 -15.17 1.84 -13.13
C GLU A 190 -16.03 1.14 -12.06
N PHE A 191 -16.55 1.92 -11.11
CA PHE A 191 -17.38 1.46 -9.99
C PHE A 191 -18.82 2.00 -10.10
#